data_AF-A0A5P3AMR9-F1
#
_entry.id   AF-A0A5P3AMR9-F1
#
_cell.length_a   1.000
_cell.length_b   1.000
_cell.length_c   1.000
_cell.angle_alpha   90.00
_cell.angle_beta   90.00
_cell.angle_gamma   90.00
#
_symmetry.space_group_name_H-M   'P 1'
#
loop_
_entity.id
_entity.type
_entity.pdbx_description
1 polymer ?
#
loop_
_entity_poly.entity_id
_entity_poly.type
_entity_poly.pdbx_seq_one_letter_code
_entity_poly.pdbx_strand_id
1 'polypeptide(L)'
;MDQPMNPFDFAARMWRGAESMVMMQRYELGDVINLSGQELADIIAFVHDPEEQTKLSAADIPELIQLLMDHADAEMLGVPHD
;
A
#
# COMPACT_ATOMS: atom_id res chain seq x y z
N MET A 1 -0.63 -18.45 -18.28
CA MET A 1 -1.75 -18.24 -17.34
C MET A 1 -1.11 -17.79 -16.05
N ASP A 2 -1.18 -16.51 -15.70
CA ASP A 2 -0.80 -16.10 -14.35
C ASP A 2 -1.72 -16.83 -13.39
N GLN A 3 -1.15 -17.62 -12.48
CA GLN A 3 -1.94 -18.18 -11.40
C GLN A 3 -2.38 -17.02 -10.51
N PRO A 4 -3.65 -16.97 -10.06
CA PRO A 4 -4.06 -15.98 -9.08
C PRO A 4 -3.12 -16.04 -7.88
N MET A 5 -2.68 -14.87 -7.41
CA MET A 5 -1.69 -14.75 -6.34
C MET A 5 -2.21 -15.49 -5.10
N ASN A 6 -1.41 -16.39 -4.55
CA ASN A 6 -1.82 -17.09 -3.34
C ASN A 6 -1.96 -16.06 -2.18
N PRO A 7 -3.08 -16.02 -1.46
CA PRO A 7 -3.31 -15.08 -0.36
C PRO A 7 -2.26 -15.21 0.76
N PHE A 8 -1.70 -16.40 0.98
CA PHE A 8 -0.60 -16.61 1.92
C PHE A 8 0.72 -16.04 1.41
N ASP A 9 0.98 -16.10 0.10
CA ASP A 9 2.17 -15.47 -0.49
C ASP A 9 2.05 -13.94 -0.45
N PHE A 10 0.83 -13.40 -0.63
CA PHE A 10 0.55 -11.99 -0.44
C PHE A 10 0.83 -11.55 1.00
N ALA A 11 0.26 -12.25 1.99
CA ALA A 11 0.52 -11.97 3.41
C ALA A 11 2.00 -12.11 3.78
N ALA A 12 2.69 -13.13 3.27
CA ALA A 12 4.13 -13.31 3.50
C ALA A 12 4.96 -12.17 2.88
N ARG A 13 4.57 -11.65 1.71
CA ARG A 13 5.19 -10.46 1.11
C ARG A 13 5.00 -9.22 1.97
N MET A 14 3.78 -8.97 2.45
CA MET A 14 3.50 -7.87 3.38
C MET A 14 4.33 -8.00 4.65
N TRP A 15 4.40 -9.20 5.23
CA TRP A 15 5.17 -9.46 6.46
C TRP A 15 6.66 -9.13 6.31
N ARG A 16 7.26 -9.46 5.17
CA ARG A 16 8.68 -9.13 4.91
C ARG A 16 8.95 -7.62 4.88
N GLY A 17 7.98 -6.81 4.48
CA GLY A 17 8.08 -5.35 4.47
C GLY A 17 7.56 -4.67 5.74
N ALA A 18 7.05 -5.43 6.72
CA ALA A 18 6.27 -4.88 7.82
C ALA A 18 7.06 -3.89 8.68
N GLU A 19 8.31 -4.19 9.04
CA GLU A 19 9.11 -3.29 9.89
C GLU A 19 9.37 -1.95 9.21
N SER A 20 9.79 -1.95 7.94
CA SER A 20 10.01 -0.72 7.18
C SER A 20 8.72 0.08 7.01
N MET A 21 7.60 -0.60 6.74
CA MET A 21 6.30 0.04 6.58
C MET A 21 5.80 0.64 7.90
N VAL A 22 5.99 -0.05 9.03
CA VAL A 22 5.67 0.47 10.37
C VAL A 22 6.46 1.73 10.68
N MET A 23 7.77 1.73 10.37
CA MET A 23 8.62 2.91 10.59
C MET A 23 8.16 4.10 9.74
N MET A 24 7.90 3.88 8.46
CA MET A 24 7.40 4.90 7.54
C MET A 24 6.05 5.45 7.99
N GLN A 25 5.09 4.59 8.35
CA GLN A 25 3.78 5.04 8.83
C GLN A 25 3.88 5.86 10.12
N ARG A 26 4.73 5.47 11.07
CA ARG A 26 4.95 6.29 12.27
C ARG A 26 5.53 7.66 11.96
N TYR A 27 6.42 7.74 10.98
CA TYR A 27 7.05 9.00 10.59
C TYR A 27 6.10 9.90 9.80
N GLU A 28 5.41 9.34 8.81
CA GLU A 28 4.58 10.09 7.86
C GLU A 28 3.12 10.27 8.31
N LEU A 29 2.52 9.25 8.95
CA LEU A 29 1.13 9.25 9.39
C LEU A 29 0.98 9.51 10.90
N GLY A 30 2.07 9.42 11.67
CA GLY A 30 2.05 9.56 13.14
C GLY A 30 1.50 8.34 13.90
N ASP A 31 0.98 7.33 13.19
CA ASP A 31 0.48 6.08 13.75
C ASP A 31 0.66 4.92 12.76
N VAL A 32 0.39 3.69 13.19
CA VAL A 32 0.46 2.48 12.38
C VAL A 32 -0.95 2.02 12.01
N ILE A 33 -1.17 1.76 10.72
CA ILE A 33 -2.43 1.20 10.24
C ILE A 33 -2.57 -0.22 10.79
N ASN A 34 -3.61 -0.45 11.59
CA ASN A 34 -3.97 -1.77 12.07
C ASN A 34 -5.04 -2.37 11.16
N LEU A 35 -4.77 -3.54 10.59
CA LEU A 35 -5.71 -4.27 9.75
C LEU A 35 -6.33 -5.41 10.54
N SER A 36 -7.65 -5.49 10.54
CA SER A 36 -8.39 -6.69 10.94
C SER A 36 -8.22 -7.81 9.91
N GLY A 37 -8.57 -9.04 10.31
CA GLY A 37 -8.57 -10.17 9.38
C GLY A 37 -9.53 -9.99 8.19
N GLN A 38 -10.64 -9.27 8.40
CA GLN A 38 -11.60 -8.99 7.32
C GLN A 38 -11.05 -7.95 6.35
N GLU A 39 -10.48 -6.85 6.84
CA GLU A 39 -9.87 -5.83 5.96
C GLU A 39 -8.71 -6.42 5.14
N LEU A 40 -7.93 -7.33 5.72
CA LEU A 40 -6.91 -8.05 4.98
C LEU A 40 -7.53 -8.92 3.87
N ALA A 41 -8.63 -9.61 4.16
CA ALA A 41 -9.35 -10.41 3.16
C ALA A 41 -9.93 -9.53 2.04
N ASP A 42 -10.46 -8.36 2.38
CA ASP A 42 -11.03 -7.41 1.42
C ASP A 42 -9.94 -6.81 0.51
N ILE A 43 -8.77 -6.47 1.06
CA ILE A 43 -7.60 -6.03 0.27
C ILE A 43 -7.16 -7.14 -0.70
N ILE A 44 -7.07 -8.38 -0.22
CA ILE A 44 -6.72 -9.52 -1.08
C ILE A 44 -7.77 -9.68 -2.18
N ALA A 45 -9.07 -9.60 -1.86
CA ALA A 45 -10.13 -9.70 -2.86
C ALA A 45 -10.02 -8.59 -3.91
N PHE A 46 -9.81 -7.34 -3.48
CA PHE A 46 -9.60 -6.19 -4.36
C PHE A 46 -8.41 -6.38 -5.31
N VAL A 47 -7.25 -6.84 -4.79
CA VAL A 47 -6.05 -7.11 -5.62
C VAL A 47 -6.32 -8.18 -6.69
N HIS A 48 -7.31 -9.06 -6.48
CA HIS A 48 -7.72 -10.10 -7.41
C HIS A 48 -8.89 -9.72 -8.33
N ASP A 49 -9.42 -8.50 -8.23
CA ASP A 49 -10.56 -8.04 -9.01
C ASP A 49 -10.17 -6.87 -9.93
N PRO A 50 -9.74 -7.16 -11.18
CA PRO A 50 -9.41 -6.12 -12.14
C PRO A 50 -10.59 -5.21 -12.47
N GLU A 51 -11.82 -5.73 -12.47
CA GLU A 51 -13.01 -4.94 -12.75
C GLU A 51 -13.23 -3.91 -11.64
N GLU A 52 -13.06 -4.31 -10.37
CA GLU A 52 -13.13 -3.39 -9.23
C GLU A 52 -11.99 -2.36 -9.26
N GLN A 53 -10.76 -2.77 -9.55
CA GLN A 53 -9.61 -1.86 -9.66
C GLN A 53 -9.84 -0.77 -10.71
N THR A 54 -10.46 -1.11 -11.85
CA THR A 54 -10.71 -0.12 -12.93
C THR A 54 -11.72 0.96 -12.57
N LYS A 55 -12.46 0.80 -11.47
CA LYS A 55 -13.39 1.83 -10.98
C LYS A 55 -12.67 2.97 -10.26
N LEU A 56 -11.44 2.73 -9.81
CA LEU A 56 -10.62 3.72 -9.12
C LEU A 56 -9.65 4.41 -10.08
N SER A 57 -9.34 5.65 -9.76
CA SER A 57 -8.44 6.52 -10.49
C SER A 57 -7.55 7.31 -9.54
N ALA A 58 -6.53 7.99 -10.07
CA ALA A 58 -5.71 8.88 -9.27
C ALA A 58 -6.51 10.03 -8.61
N ALA A 59 -7.68 10.39 -9.16
CA ALA A 59 -8.55 11.40 -8.56
C ALA A 59 -9.23 10.93 -7.26
N ASP A 60 -9.25 9.62 -7.00
CA ASP A 60 -9.83 9.03 -5.79
C ASP A 60 -8.83 8.97 -4.62
N ILE A 61 -7.56 9.34 -4.86
CA ILE A 61 -6.52 9.41 -3.85
C ILE A 61 -6.69 10.72 -3.06
N PRO A 62 -6.87 10.67 -1.72
CA PRO A 62 -6.94 11.89 -0.91
C PRO A 62 -5.66 12.74 -1.06
N GLU A 63 -5.81 14.07 -1.11
CA GLU A 63 -4.69 15.00 -1.35
C GLU A 63 -3.48 14.76 -0.43
N LEU A 64 -3.73 14.52 0.86
CA LEU A 64 -2.66 14.21 1.82
C LEU A 64 -1.90 12.93 1.46
N ILE A 65 -2.60 11.88 1.03
CA ILE A 65 -1.98 10.61 0.66
C ILE A 65 -1.19 10.78 -0.63
N GLN A 66 -1.72 11.53 -1.61
CA GLN A 66 -0.99 11.84 -2.83
C GLN A 66 0.33 12.55 -2.54
N LEU A 67 0.33 13.55 -1.65
CA LEU A 67 1.54 14.26 -1.23
C LEU A 67 2.58 13.33 -0.61
N LEU A 68 2.15 12.40 0.25
CA LEU A 68 3.03 11.43 0.89
C LEU A 68 3.61 10.41 -0.11
N MET A 69 2.83 9.98 -1.10
CA MET A 69 3.31 9.09 -2.16
C MET A 69 4.38 9.78 -3.02
N ASP A 70 4.13 11.02 -3.43
CA ASP A 70 5.09 11.82 -4.21
C ASP A 70 6.41 12.04 -3.44
N HIS A 71 6.32 12.25 -2.11
CA HIS A 71 7.48 12.39 -1.23
C HIS A 71 8.30 11.09 -1.14
N ALA A 72 7.65 9.95 -0.91
CA ALA A 72 8.31 8.65 -0.83
C ALA A 72 9.03 8.27 -2.14
N ASP A 73 8.43 8.59 -3.28
CA ASP A 73 9.03 8.37 -4.60
C ASP A 73 10.28 9.24 -4.81
N ALA A 74 10.24 10.51 -4.40
CA ALA A 74 11.38 11.41 -4.46
C ALA A 74 12.56 10.92 -3.60
N GLU A 75 12.29 10.45 -2.38
CA GLU A 75 13.31 9.87 -1.49
C GLU A 75 13.92 8.58 -2.06
N MET A 76 13.10 7.66 -2.59
CA MET A 76 13.61 6.44 -3.22
C MET A 76 14.46 6.69 -4.46
N LEU A 77 14.19 7.78 -5.19
CA LEU A 77 14.97 8.20 -6.35
C LEU A 77 16.23 9.01 -5.98
N GLY A 78 16.45 9.27 -4.69
CA GLY A 78 17.61 10.03 -4.20
C GLY A 78 17.59 11.51 -4.62
N VAL A 79 16.40 12.07 -4.86
CA VAL A 79 16.25 13.49 -5.17
C VAL A 79 16.38 14.27 -3.84
N PRO A 80 17.31 15.23 -3.74
CA PRO A 80 17.49 16.00 -2.52
C PRO A 80 16.26 16.87 -2.23
N HIS A 81 15.89 16.93 -0.95
CA HIS A 81 14.89 17.86 -0.43
C HIS A 81 15.50 19.26 -0.30
N ASP A 82 14.89 20.27 -0.92
CA ASP A 82 15.21 21.69 -0.74
C ASP A 82 14.43 22.29 0.45
#